data_AF-A0A4R6WDR8-F1
#
_entry.id   AF-A0A4R6WDR8-F1
#
_cell.length_a   1.000
_cell.length_b   1.000
_cell.length_c   1.000
_cell.angle_alpha   90.00
_cell.angle_beta   90.00
_cell.angle_gamma   90.00
#
_symmetry.space_group_name_H-M   'P 1'
#
loop_
_entity.id
_entity.type
_entity.pdbx_description
1 polymer ?
#
loop_
_entity_poly.entity_id
_entity_poly.type
_entity_poly.pdbx_seq_one_letter_code
_entity_poly.pdbx_strand_id
1 'polypeptide(L)'
;MKKVLSFLCLFGLVTVGWAQDHEAVHRRIMVVDGHNDVIITSILKGKDIGKRLQSGHTDIPRLLEGGVDVQVFAVWSDDKRWRKGAFKHANDQIDALEKVIAQNPDQIALARSTEEIAKIYREGKIAALIGVEGGNMIESSISNLEKLYDRGARYLTLTWNYNLPWATAAAIEDSKPVSQQRGLSKNGKAIIRKMNELGMMVDLSHGSKKLFYDVLEVSTKPILVSHSNAAALTPHSRNLDDQQLAALKKNGGVVGVNFYAGFLDSDYESRLKEAYIKYVGPINKEMSTWAQYVKLTKQQQYEVTAPLSKLIDHIDYLVEKVGIDHVAIGSDFDGIEASPQDLEDVSQFPNLTKALLARGYSEDAIAKIMGLNFLRILKENE
;
A
#
# COMPACT_ATOMS: atom_id res chain seq x y z
N MET A 1 9.94 76.68 17.02
CA MET A 1 9.74 75.51 16.13
C MET A 1 10.78 74.44 16.44
N LYS A 2 10.45 73.46 17.29
CA LYS A 2 11.27 72.25 17.47
C LYS A 2 10.33 71.04 17.53
N LYS A 3 10.67 70.05 16.71
CA LYS A 3 9.83 68.96 16.22
C LYS A 3 9.56 67.92 17.31
N VAL A 4 8.30 67.47 17.38
CA VAL A 4 7.87 66.26 18.09
C VAL A 4 8.28 65.06 17.23
N LEU A 5 9.07 64.13 17.78
CA LEU A 5 9.40 62.86 17.14
C LEU A 5 8.61 61.77 17.85
N SER A 6 7.54 61.29 17.22
CA SER A 6 6.81 60.09 17.65
C SER A 6 7.64 58.84 17.35
N PHE A 7 8.00 58.08 18.37
CA PHE A 7 8.53 56.73 18.23
C PHE A 7 7.34 55.77 18.06
N LEU A 8 7.16 55.23 16.85
CA LEU A 8 6.33 54.04 16.64
C LEU A 8 7.13 52.82 17.11
N CYS A 9 6.70 52.18 18.19
CA CYS A 9 7.11 50.82 18.54
C CYS A 9 6.39 49.84 17.60
N LEU A 10 7.11 49.32 16.61
CA LEU A 10 6.64 48.19 15.81
C LEU A 10 6.72 46.92 16.67
N PHE A 11 5.57 46.34 17.01
CA PHE A 11 5.46 45.01 17.59
C PHE A 11 5.94 43.98 16.55
N GLY A 12 7.12 43.42 16.76
CA GLY A 12 7.52 42.18 16.10
C GLY A 12 6.84 41.01 16.78
N LEU A 13 5.72 40.53 16.23
CA LEU A 13 5.19 39.20 16.53
C LEU A 13 6.19 38.19 16.00
N VAL A 14 7.14 37.77 16.85
CA VAL A 14 7.92 36.56 16.61
C VAL A 14 6.96 35.40 16.85
N THR A 15 6.31 34.93 15.79
CA THR A 15 5.71 33.59 15.80
C THR A 15 6.86 32.61 15.87
N VAL A 16 7.26 32.25 17.09
CA VAL A 16 8.06 31.05 17.32
C VAL A 16 7.16 29.90 16.87
N GLY A 17 7.33 29.46 15.63
CA GLY A 17 6.69 28.26 15.13
C GLY A 17 7.16 27.10 16.00
N TRP A 18 6.26 26.59 16.84
CA TRP A 18 6.47 25.31 17.50
C TRP A 18 6.48 24.28 16.39
N ALA A 19 7.66 23.92 15.90
CA ALA A 19 7.81 22.71 15.10
C ALA A 19 7.25 21.59 16.00
N GLN A 20 6.07 21.07 15.66
CA GLN A 20 5.53 19.92 16.37
C GLN A 20 6.60 18.83 16.31
N ASP A 21 6.90 18.23 17.45
CA ASP A 21 7.80 17.10 17.51
C ASP A 21 7.14 15.92 16.77
N HIS A 22 7.51 15.74 15.50
CA HIS A 22 6.93 14.73 14.62
C HIS A 22 7.05 13.33 15.21
N GLU A 23 8.12 13.05 15.97
CA GLU A 23 8.32 11.82 16.71
C GLU A 23 7.24 11.61 17.79
N ALA A 24 6.90 12.68 18.52
CA ALA A 24 5.86 12.63 19.52
C ALA A 24 4.46 12.47 18.88
N VAL A 25 4.20 13.13 17.75
CA VAL A 25 2.97 12.94 16.96
C VAL A 25 2.87 11.49 16.47
N HIS A 26 3.94 10.98 15.86
CA HIS A 26 4.00 9.65 15.30
C HIS A 26 3.71 8.56 16.35
N ARG A 27 4.28 8.68 17.55
CA ARG A 27 4.03 7.74 18.66
C ARG A 27 2.60 7.76 19.23
N ARG A 28 1.79 8.78 18.93
CA ARG A 28 0.40 8.90 19.43
C ARG A 28 -0.64 8.40 18.43
N ILE A 29 -0.32 8.41 17.16
CA ILE A 29 -1.22 7.98 16.10
C ILE A 29 -1.08 6.47 15.87
N MET A 30 -2.14 5.85 15.36
CA MET A 30 -2.07 4.47 14.91
C MET A 30 -1.54 4.40 13.48
N VAL A 31 -0.54 3.56 13.24
CA VAL A 31 0.06 3.35 11.92
C VAL A 31 -0.36 2.00 11.35
N VAL A 32 -0.96 2.03 10.17
CA VAL A 32 -1.39 0.87 9.41
C VAL A 32 -0.73 0.89 8.04
N ASP A 33 0.02 -0.15 7.71
CA ASP A 33 0.47 -0.40 6.34
C ASP A 33 -0.42 -1.45 5.67
N GLY A 34 -1.17 -1.00 4.65
CA GLY A 34 -2.20 -1.78 3.98
C GLY A 34 -1.70 -2.86 3.00
N HIS A 35 -0.40 -2.91 2.68
CA HIS A 35 0.16 -3.89 1.74
C HIS A 35 1.68 -4.06 1.87
N ASN A 36 2.15 -5.30 2.08
CA ASN A 36 3.58 -5.63 2.21
C ASN A 36 3.88 -7.11 1.86
N ASP A 37 4.87 -7.34 1.00
CA ASP A 37 5.22 -8.64 0.40
C ASP A 37 6.32 -9.41 1.12
N VAL A 38 6.60 -9.08 2.38
CA VAL A 38 7.67 -9.74 3.15
C VAL A 38 7.50 -11.27 3.24
N ILE A 39 6.26 -11.80 3.12
CA ILE A 39 6.02 -13.25 3.12
C ILE A 39 6.78 -13.92 1.97
N ILE A 40 6.52 -13.53 0.73
CA ILE A 40 7.09 -14.20 -0.45
C ILE A 40 8.59 -13.89 -0.61
N THR A 41 9.02 -12.69 -0.24
CA THR A 41 10.40 -12.24 -0.46
C THR A 41 11.38 -12.69 0.61
N SER A 42 10.91 -12.90 1.84
CA SER A 42 11.74 -13.20 3.01
C SER A 42 11.28 -14.45 3.76
N ILE A 43 10.05 -14.49 4.27
CA ILE A 43 9.58 -15.59 5.15
C ILE A 43 9.63 -16.94 4.42
N LEU A 44 9.02 -17.04 3.23
CA LEU A 44 9.02 -18.27 2.43
C LEU A 44 10.42 -18.67 1.93
N LYS A 45 11.36 -17.74 1.88
CA LYS A 45 12.76 -18.03 1.56
C LYS A 45 13.56 -18.50 2.78
N GLY A 46 12.89 -18.70 3.92
CA GLY A 46 13.49 -19.18 5.17
C GLY A 46 14.20 -18.11 5.98
N LYS A 47 14.01 -16.82 5.66
CA LYS A 47 14.54 -15.74 6.51
C LYS A 47 13.69 -15.59 7.77
N ASP A 48 14.35 -15.32 8.88
CA ASP A 48 13.72 -15.07 10.16
C ASP A 48 13.46 -13.57 10.33
N ILE A 49 12.24 -13.13 10.00
CA ILE A 49 11.85 -11.71 10.14
C ILE A 49 11.62 -11.29 11.59
N GLY A 50 11.69 -12.21 12.57
CA GLY A 50 11.73 -11.84 13.99
C GLY A 50 13.04 -11.15 14.40
N LYS A 51 14.03 -11.14 13.50
CA LYS A 51 15.34 -10.52 13.68
C LYS A 51 15.61 -9.48 12.60
N ARG A 52 16.52 -8.56 12.89
CA ARG A 52 16.99 -7.56 11.93
C ARG A 52 17.66 -8.27 10.75
N LEU A 53 17.07 -8.09 9.57
CA LEU A 53 17.60 -8.62 8.33
C LEU A 53 18.64 -7.66 7.72
N GLN A 54 19.53 -8.21 6.90
CA GLN A 54 20.56 -7.45 6.19
C GLN A 54 20.04 -6.80 4.89
N SER A 55 18.86 -7.21 4.43
CA SER A 55 18.24 -6.76 3.18
C SER A 55 16.71 -6.94 3.22
N GLY A 56 16.02 -6.33 2.27
CA GLY A 56 14.55 -6.21 2.25
C GLY A 56 14.10 -4.99 3.05
N HIS A 57 12.80 -4.75 3.07
CA HIS A 57 12.21 -3.55 3.68
C HIS A 57 11.58 -3.84 5.05
N THR A 58 11.39 -5.12 5.40
CA THR A 58 10.58 -5.45 6.58
C THR A 58 11.22 -6.52 7.44
N ASP A 59 11.26 -6.25 8.74
CA ASP A 59 11.40 -7.21 9.83
C ASP A 59 10.74 -6.65 11.09
N ILE A 60 10.46 -7.49 12.08
CA ILE A 60 9.79 -7.09 13.32
C ILE A 60 10.53 -5.95 14.04
N PRO A 61 11.89 -5.97 14.19
CA PRO A 61 12.59 -4.83 14.76
C PRO A 61 12.32 -3.51 14.03
N ARG A 62 12.33 -3.50 12.70
CA ARG A 62 12.00 -2.29 11.94
C ARG A 62 10.54 -1.87 12.03
N LEU A 63 9.60 -2.81 12.08
CA LEU A 63 8.19 -2.50 12.29
C LEU A 63 8.00 -1.77 13.62
N LEU A 64 8.67 -2.21 14.69
CA LEU A 64 8.67 -1.56 15.99
C LEU A 64 9.36 -0.19 15.96
N GLU A 65 10.54 -0.08 15.32
CA GLU A 65 11.27 1.18 15.15
C GLU A 65 10.42 2.23 14.40
N GLY A 66 9.69 1.79 13.38
CA GLY A 66 8.81 2.63 12.57
C GLY A 66 7.40 2.81 13.13
N GLY A 67 7.13 2.32 14.35
CA GLY A 67 5.84 2.49 15.00
C GLY A 67 4.65 1.86 14.27
N VAL A 68 4.86 0.80 13.48
CA VAL A 68 3.79 0.13 12.73
C VAL A 68 2.94 -0.74 13.66
N ASP A 69 1.70 -0.34 13.88
CA ASP A 69 0.77 -1.04 14.79
C ASP A 69 0.00 -2.16 14.09
N VAL A 70 -0.32 -1.97 12.81
CA VAL A 70 -1.03 -2.95 12.00
C VAL A 70 -0.31 -3.10 10.67
N GLN A 71 0.08 -4.33 10.36
CA GLN A 71 0.69 -4.68 9.09
C GLN A 71 -0.22 -5.66 8.36
N VAL A 72 -0.62 -5.31 7.13
CA VAL A 72 -1.19 -6.30 6.23
C VAL A 72 -0.05 -7.03 5.52
N PHE A 73 0.03 -8.33 5.75
CA PHE A 73 0.98 -9.22 5.09
C PHE A 73 0.33 -9.79 3.83
N ALA A 74 0.89 -9.47 2.67
CA ALA A 74 0.41 -9.91 1.38
C ALA A 74 0.76 -11.38 1.14
N VAL A 75 -0.26 -12.17 0.84
CA VAL A 75 -0.16 -13.54 0.32
C VAL A 75 -0.31 -13.44 -1.18
N TRP A 76 0.78 -13.64 -1.92
CA TRP A 76 0.83 -13.44 -3.37
C TRP A 76 1.30 -14.69 -4.11
N SER A 77 0.76 -14.95 -5.30
CA SER A 77 1.20 -16.05 -6.16
C SER A 77 1.32 -15.64 -7.63
N ASP A 78 2.50 -15.83 -8.21
CA ASP A 78 2.70 -15.71 -9.67
C ASP A 78 1.89 -16.78 -10.44
N ASP A 79 0.94 -16.37 -11.25
CA ASP A 79 0.11 -17.27 -12.07
C ASP A 79 0.94 -18.05 -13.10
N LYS A 80 2.04 -17.49 -13.61
CA LYS A 80 2.89 -18.22 -14.57
C LYS A 80 3.47 -19.47 -13.92
N ARG A 81 3.88 -19.38 -12.66
CA ARG A 81 4.44 -20.49 -11.89
C ARG A 81 3.35 -21.38 -11.27
N TRP A 82 2.26 -20.78 -10.81
CA TRP A 82 1.24 -21.44 -9.99
C TRP A 82 -0.13 -21.53 -10.68
N ARG A 83 -0.16 -21.71 -12.00
CA ARG A 83 -1.40 -21.91 -12.77
C ARG A 83 -2.29 -23.06 -12.25
N LYS A 84 -1.69 -23.99 -11.52
CA LYS A 84 -2.38 -25.00 -10.70
C LYS A 84 -1.75 -24.98 -9.30
N GLY A 85 -2.57 -25.14 -8.26
CA GLY A 85 -2.08 -25.23 -6.89
C GLY A 85 -1.80 -23.86 -6.26
N ALA A 86 -2.28 -22.76 -6.86
CA ALA A 86 -2.20 -21.43 -6.27
C ALA A 86 -2.88 -21.38 -4.89
N PHE A 87 -4.01 -22.09 -4.73
CA PHE A 87 -4.68 -22.20 -3.43
C PHE A 87 -3.78 -22.85 -2.36
N LYS A 88 -3.05 -23.91 -2.73
CA LYS A 88 -2.08 -24.54 -1.82
C LYS A 88 -0.95 -23.55 -1.49
N HIS A 89 -0.40 -22.87 -2.50
CA HIS A 89 0.68 -21.91 -2.28
C HIS A 89 0.27 -20.73 -1.39
N ALA A 90 -0.98 -20.27 -1.49
CA ALA A 90 -1.55 -19.28 -0.57
C ALA A 90 -1.58 -19.80 0.87
N ASN A 91 -2.01 -21.04 1.09
CA ASN A 91 -2.00 -21.64 2.43
C ASN A 91 -0.57 -21.85 2.94
N ASP A 92 0.38 -22.25 2.10
CA ASP A 92 1.79 -22.39 2.50
C ASP A 92 2.38 -21.05 3.00
N GLN A 93 1.93 -19.92 2.43
CA GLN A 93 2.30 -18.58 2.88
C GLN A 93 1.68 -18.20 4.23
N ILE A 94 0.39 -18.51 4.42
CA ILE A 94 -0.31 -18.27 5.68
C ILE A 94 0.32 -19.11 6.80
N ASP A 95 0.62 -20.39 6.53
CA ASP A 95 1.31 -21.28 7.47
C ASP A 95 2.69 -20.71 7.88
N ALA A 96 3.41 -20.12 6.91
CA ALA A 96 4.71 -19.51 7.15
C ALA A 96 4.60 -18.25 8.04
N LEU A 97 3.59 -17.40 7.81
CA LEU A 97 3.31 -16.24 8.67
C LEU A 97 2.88 -16.68 10.08
N GLU A 98 1.98 -17.65 10.20
CA GLU A 98 1.55 -18.21 11.49
C GLU A 98 2.73 -18.75 12.30
N LYS A 99 3.71 -19.38 11.64
CA LYS A 99 4.95 -19.83 12.28
C LYS A 99 5.78 -18.65 12.82
N VAL A 100 5.92 -17.56 12.06
CA VAL A 100 6.61 -16.35 12.54
C VAL A 100 5.90 -15.78 13.77
N ILE A 101 4.56 -15.71 13.73
CA ILE A 101 3.75 -15.21 14.85
C ILE A 101 3.93 -16.09 16.09
N ALA A 102 3.86 -17.41 15.93
CA ALA A 102 4.06 -18.36 17.03
C ALA A 102 5.46 -18.30 17.64
N GLN A 103 6.47 -17.89 16.87
CA GLN A 103 7.85 -17.70 17.33
C GLN A 103 8.10 -16.35 18.00
N ASN A 104 7.19 -15.37 17.84
CA ASN A 104 7.32 -14.01 18.36
C ASN A 104 6.05 -13.55 19.11
N PRO A 105 5.52 -14.34 20.06
CA PRO A 105 4.20 -14.11 20.66
C PRO A 105 4.08 -12.81 21.48
N ASP A 106 5.21 -12.26 21.92
CA ASP A 106 5.28 -11.01 22.68
C ASP A 106 5.32 -9.76 21.79
N GLN A 107 5.52 -9.92 20.47
CA GLN A 107 5.72 -8.80 19.54
C GLN A 107 4.63 -8.69 18.47
N ILE A 108 4.04 -9.80 18.04
CA ILE A 108 3.09 -9.82 16.93
C ILE A 108 2.00 -10.86 17.16
N ALA A 109 0.78 -10.58 16.71
CA ALA A 109 -0.35 -11.51 16.76
C ALA A 109 -1.24 -11.37 15.52
N LEU A 110 -1.86 -12.47 15.10
CA LEU A 110 -2.82 -12.46 13.98
C LEU A 110 -4.13 -11.80 14.43
N ALA A 111 -4.63 -10.87 13.64
CA ALA A 111 -5.93 -10.24 13.81
C ALA A 111 -6.89 -10.67 12.69
N ARG A 112 -8.17 -10.77 13.03
CA ARG A 112 -9.27 -11.17 12.15
C ARG A 112 -10.45 -10.21 12.20
N SER A 113 -10.35 -9.12 12.96
CA SER A 113 -11.33 -8.05 12.95
C SER A 113 -10.73 -6.79 13.57
N THR A 114 -11.41 -5.67 13.44
CA THR A 114 -11.08 -4.43 14.14
C THR A 114 -11.08 -4.59 15.66
N GLU A 115 -11.94 -5.43 16.24
CA GLU A 115 -11.91 -5.74 17.67
C GLU A 115 -10.63 -6.48 18.07
N GLU A 116 -10.20 -7.45 17.27
CA GLU A 116 -8.95 -8.16 17.53
C GLU A 116 -7.73 -7.25 17.36
N ILE A 117 -7.72 -6.38 16.34
CA ILE A 117 -6.69 -5.34 16.18
C ILE A 117 -6.61 -4.47 17.45
N ALA A 118 -7.76 -3.95 17.92
CA ALA A 118 -7.80 -3.10 19.11
C ALA A 118 -7.38 -3.84 20.38
N LYS A 119 -7.60 -5.16 20.46
CA LYS A 119 -7.07 -5.99 21.56
C LYS A 119 -5.55 -6.11 21.48
N ILE A 120 -5.02 -6.50 20.32
CA ILE A 120 -3.58 -6.73 20.09
C ILE A 120 -2.78 -5.43 20.31
N TYR A 121 -3.29 -4.31 19.79
CA TYR A 121 -2.69 -2.99 19.99
C TYR A 121 -2.57 -2.63 21.48
N ARG A 122 -3.61 -2.88 22.29
CA ARG A 122 -3.57 -2.65 23.75
C ARG A 122 -2.58 -3.55 24.48
N GLU A 123 -2.22 -4.69 23.91
CA GLU A 123 -1.17 -5.58 24.42
C GLU A 123 0.24 -5.10 24.03
N GLY A 124 0.36 -4.00 23.27
CA GLY A 124 1.66 -3.46 22.81
C GLY A 124 2.30 -4.28 21.69
N LYS A 125 1.49 -5.01 20.92
CA LYS A 125 1.92 -5.90 19.84
C LYS A 125 1.49 -5.36 18.49
N ILE A 126 2.21 -5.77 17.45
CA ILE A 126 1.84 -5.57 16.06
C ILE A 126 0.65 -6.50 15.73
N ALA A 127 -0.43 -5.94 15.19
CA ALA A 127 -1.52 -6.72 14.61
C ALA A 127 -1.20 -7.10 13.17
N ALA A 128 -1.01 -8.40 12.93
CA ALA A 128 -0.85 -8.95 11.60
C ALA A 128 -2.22 -9.21 10.97
N LEU A 129 -2.49 -8.59 9.82
CA LEU A 129 -3.62 -8.92 8.95
C LEU A 129 -3.14 -9.69 7.72
N ILE A 130 -4.03 -10.48 7.11
CA ILE A 130 -3.73 -11.20 5.86
C ILE A 130 -4.51 -10.55 4.72
N GLY A 131 -3.78 -10.17 3.67
CA GLY A 131 -4.33 -9.71 2.41
C GLY A 131 -3.95 -10.66 1.27
N VAL A 132 -4.91 -11.18 0.53
CA VAL A 132 -4.62 -12.09 -0.59
C VAL A 132 -4.50 -11.29 -1.87
N GLU A 133 -3.31 -11.26 -2.47
CA GLU A 133 -3.03 -10.47 -3.67
C GLU A 133 -3.10 -11.35 -4.94
N GLY A 134 -4.28 -11.44 -5.53
CA GLY A 134 -4.51 -12.16 -6.78
C GLY A 134 -5.61 -13.22 -6.66
N GLY A 135 -6.65 -13.07 -7.47
CA GLY A 135 -7.78 -14.01 -7.53
C GLY A 135 -7.45 -15.40 -8.10
N ASN A 136 -6.25 -15.65 -8.61
CA ASN A 136 -5.82 -17.00 -9.02
C ASN A 136 -5.78 -17.95 -7.81
N MET A 137 -5.48 -17.45 -6.62
CA MET A 137 -5.36 -18.26 -5.40
C MET A 137 -6.68 -18.83 -4.90
N ILE A 138 -7.83 -18.29 -5.31
CA ILE A 138 -9.13 -18.93 -5.04
C ILE A 138 -9.52 -19.93 -6.14
N GLU A 139 -8.74 -20.02 -7.23
CA GLU A 139 -8.97 -20.94 -8.36
C GLU A 139 -10.41 -20.86 -8.91
N SER A 140 -10.98 -19.65 -8.95
CA SER A 140 -12.38 -19.37 -9.34
C SER A 140 -13.47 -20.00 -8.45
N SER A 141 -13.11 -20.45 -7.25
CA SER A 141 -13.98 -21.18 -6.32
C SER A 141 -14.37 -20.33 -5.11
N ILE A 142 -15.68 -20.18 -4.89
CA ILE A 142 -16.25 -19.57 -3.68
C ILE A 142 -15.85 -20.36 -2.42
N SER A 143 -15.78 -21.70 -2.49
CA SER A 143 -15.37 -22.51 -1.34
C SER A 143 -13.91 -22.24 -0.94
N ASN A 144 -13.03 -21.97 -1.91
CA ASN A 144 -11.64 -21.62 -1.62
C ASN A 144 -11.54 -20.20 -1.04
N LEU A 145 -12.35 -19.25 -1.54
CA LEU A 145 -12.48 -17.92 -0.95
C LEU A 145 -12.87 -17.99 0.54
N GLU A 146 -13.92 -18.75 0.87
CA GLU A 146 -14.40 -18.95 2.24
C GLU A 146 -13.29 -19.55 3.12
N LYS A 147 -12.58 -20.58 2.64
CA LYS A 147 -11.47 -21.18 3.38
C LYS A 147 -10.33 -20.20 3.66
N LEU A 148 -9.97 -19.32 2.71
CA LEU A 148 -8.95 -18.30 2.97
C LEU A 148 -9.44 -17.26 3.98
N TYR A 149 -10.72 -16.88 3.92
CA TYR A 149 -11.33 -15.99 4.91
C TYR A 149 -11.31 -16.59 6.33
N ASP A 150 -11.65 -17.88 6.47
CA ASP A 150 -11.61 -18.63 7.73
C ASP A 150 -10.19 -18.72 8.31
N ARG A 151 -9.17 -18.77 7.43
CA ARG A 151 -7.75 -18.70 7.82
C ARG A 151 -7.32 -17.31 8.30
N GLY A 152 -8.11 -16.27 8.04
CA GLY A 152 -7.86 -14.91 8.50
C GLY A 152 -7.65 -13.88 7.39
N ALA A 153 -7.77 -14.24 6.12
CA ALA A 153 -7.71 -13.27 5.02
C ALA A 153 -8.85 -12.23 5.13
N ARG A 154 -8.54 -10.94 4.99
CA ARG A 154 -9.51 -9.84 5.14
C ARG A 154 -9.70 -8.97 3.91
N TYR A 155 -8.84 -9.07 2.93
CA TYR A 155 -9.16 -8.65 1.57
C TYR A 155 -8.71 -9.69 0.55
N LEU A 156 -9.30 -9.58 -0.65
CA LEU A 156 -8.79 -10.21 -1.86
C LEU A 156 -8.61 -9.15 -2.94
N THR A 157 -7.37 -8.97 -3.41
CA THR A 157 -7.06 -8.26 -4.64
C THR A 157 -7.49 -9.12 -5.82
N LEU A 158 -8.44 -8.64 -6.62
CA LEU A 158 -9.14 -9.50 -7.59
C LEU A 158 -8.23 -10.05 -8.68
N THR A 159 -7.21 -9.31 -9.07
CA THR A 159 -6.22 -9.70 -10.08
C THR A 159 -4.83 -9.28 -9.63
N TRP A 160 -3.79 -9.78 -10.28
CA TRP A 160 -2.47 -9.16 -10.31
C TRP A 160 -2.22 -8.62 -11.73
N ASN A 161 -1.03 -8.74 -12.28
CA ASN A 161 -0.71 -8.33 -13.66
C ASN A 161 -1.17 -9.33 -14.75
N TYR A 162 -2.20 -10.13 -14.47
CA TYR A 162 -2.76 -11.12 -15.40
C TYR A 162 -4.28 -11.25 -15.29
N ASN A 163 -4.91 -11.61 -16.41
CA ASN A 163 -6.35 -11.86 -16.47
C ASN A 163 -6.70 -13.21 -15.87
N LEU A 164 -7.85 -13.26 -15.21
CA LEU A 164 -8.49 -14.49 -14.74
C LEU A 164 -9.72 -14.79 -15.60
N PRO A 165 -10.26 -16.04 -15.55
CA PRO A 165 -11.51 -16.36 -16.21
C PRO A 165 -12.69 -15.46 -15.79
N TRP A 166 -12.61 -14.83 -14.61
CA TRP A 166 -13.70 -14.08 -13.99
C TRP A 166 -13.44 -12.60 -13.71
N ALA A 167 -12.19 -12.12 -13.80
CA ALA A 167 -11.80 -10.73 -13.58
C ALA A 167 -10.58 -10.36 -14.46
N THR A 168 -10.38 -9.09 -14.76
CA THR A 168 -9.34 -8.64 -15.70
C THR A 168 -8.43 -7.54 -15.15
N ALA A 169 -7.14 -7.66 -15.48
CA ALA A 169 -6.07 -6.87 -14.93
C ALA A 169 -5.78 -5.61 -15.76
N ALA A 170 -5.41 -4.52 -15.08
CA ALA A 170 -5.03 -3.25 -15.69
C ALA A 170 -3.83 -3.41 -16.65
N ALA A 171 -2.82 -4.19 -16.23
CA ALA A 171 -1.61 -4.44 -17.00
C ALA A 171 -1.87 -5.04 -18.40
N ILE A 172 -3.02 -5.69 -18.61
CA ILE A 172 -3.39 -6.32 -19.89
C ILE A 172 -4.45 -5.52 -20.65
N GLU A 173 -5.42 -4.93 -19.95
CA GLU A 173 -6.63 -4.39 -20.60
C GLU A 173 -6.59 -2.90 -20.93
N ASP A 174 -5.74 -2.11 -20.28
CA ASP A 174 -5.72 -0.67 -20.51
C ASP A 174 -5.16 -0.30 -21.89
N SER A 175 -4.41 -1.20 -22.52
CA SER A 175 -3.93 -1.06 -23.91
C SER A 175 -4.95 -1.51 -24.97
N LYS A 176 -6.09 -2.07 -24.56
CA LYS A 176 -7.12 -2.59 -25.48
C LYS A 176 -8.25 -1.58 -25.68
N PRO A 177 -8.91 -1.57 -26.86
CA PRO A 177 -10.13 -0.79 -27.06
C PRO A 177 -11.22 -1.19 -26.05
N VAL A 178 -12.03 -0.24 -25.61
CA VAL A 178 -13.13 -0.44 -24.63
C VAL A 178 -14.05 -1.61 -25.02
N SER A 179 -14.32 -1.81 -26.31
CA SER A 179 -15.15 -2.91 -26.82
C SER A 179 -14.58 -4.31 -26.56
N GLN A 180 -13.29 -4.42 -26.23
CA GLN A 180 -12.58 -5.67 -25.98
C GLN A 180 -12.24 -5.88 -24.50
N GLN A 181 -12.51 -4.90 -23.64
CA GLN A 181 -12.31 -5.00 -22.20
C GLN A 181 -13.44 -5.84 -21.59
N ARG A 182 -13.10 -6.87 -20.82
CA ARG A 182 -14.09 -7.83 -20.29
C ARG A 182 -14.61 -7.47 -18.90
N GLY A 183 -13.78 -6.89 -18.04
CA GLY A 183 -14.14 -6.62 -16.64
C GLY A 183 -14.53 -7.89 -15.87
N LEU A 184 -15.71 -7.86 -15.26
CA LEU A 184 -16.18 -8.92 -14.34
C LEU A 184 -17.15 -9.91 -15.02
N SER A 185 -16.91 -11.21 -14.89
CA SER A 185 -17.82 -12.24 -15.41
C SER A 185 -19.02 -12.51 -14.48
N LYS A 186 -20.00 -13.31 -14.93
CA LYS A 186 -21.11 -13.78 -14.06
C LYS A 186 -20.61 -14.46 -12.78
N ASN A 187 -19.58 -15.30 -12.89
CA ASN A 187 -18.97 -15.95 -11.72
C ASN A 187 -18.25 -14.91 -10.84
N GLY A 188 -17.56 -13.95 -11.46
CA GLY A 188 -16.94 -12.83 -10.74
C GLY A 188 -17.96 -12.06 -9.90
N LYS A 189 -19.14 -11.75 -10.46
CA LYS A 189 -20.23 -11.10 -9.71
C LYS A 189 -20.69 -11.92 -8.50
N ALA A 190 -20.72 -13.25 -8.60
CA ALA A 190 -21.05 -14.12 -7.47
C ALA A 190 -19.96 -14.11 -6.39
N ILE A 191 -18.68 -14.09 -6.79
CA ILE A 191 -17.53 -13.94 -5.89
C ILE A 191 -17.61 -12.62 -5.12
N ILE A 192 -17.87 -11.49 -5.79
CA ILE A 192 -18.00 -10.18 -5.13
C ILE A 192 -19.12 -10.18 -4.08
N ARG A 193 -20.29 -10.74 -4.40
CA ARG A 193 -21.39 -10.83 -3.44
C ARG A 193 -21.01 -11.67 -2.22
N LYS A 194 -20.35 -12.81 -2.44
CA LYS A 194 -19.84 -13.64 -1.34
C LYS A 194 -18.81 -12.90 -0.50
N MET A 195 -17.91 -12.10 -1.09
CA MET A 195 -16.96 -11.28 -0.34
C MET A 195 -17.70 -10.28 0.56
N ASN A 196 -18.73 -9.58 0.06
CA ASN A 196 -19.54 -8.69 0.88
C ASN A 196 -20.32 -9.43 1.99
N GLU A 197 -20.84 -10.63 1.72
CA GLU A 197 -21.51 -11.48 2.72
C GLU A 197 -20.58 -11.91 3.86
N LEU A 198 -19.32 -12.21 3.54
CA LEU A 198 -18.29 -12.58 4.52
C LEU A 198 -17.74 -11.38 5.29
N GLY A 199 -17.94 -10.16 4.79
CA GLY A 199 -17.20 -8.98 5.23
C GLY A 199 -15.72 -9.00 4.84
N MET A 200 -15.39 -9.67 3.73
CA MET A 200 -14.08 -9.58 3.10
C MET A 200 -14.04 -8.36 2.17
N MET A 201 -13.07 -7.48 2.37
CA MET A 201 -12.90 -6.30 1.52
C MET A 201 -12.56 -6.70 0.08
N VAL A 202 -13.20 -6.03 -0.87
CA VAL A 202 -12.89 -6.16 -2.30
C VAL A 202 -11.78 -5.18 -2.64
N ASP A 203 -10.59 -5.71 -2.95
CA ASP A 203 -9.44 -4.90 -3.33
C ASP A 203 -9.27 -4.83 -4.86
N LEU A 204 -9.15 -3.60 -5.37
CA LEU A 204 -9.06 -3.27 -6.79
C LEU A 204 -7.70 -2.74 -7.23
N SER A 205 -6.67 -2.79 -6.36
CA SER A 205 -5.29 -2.80 -6.85
C SER A 205 -5.15 -3.81 -8.00
N HIS A 206 -4.35 -3.49 -9.02
CA HIS A 206 -4.16 -4.25 -10.26
C HIS A 206 -5.40 -4.44 -11.17
N GLY A 207 -6.61 -4.08 -10.74
CA GLY A 207 -7.83 -4.28 -11.52
C GLY A 207 -7.94 -3.29 -12.70
N SER A 208 -8.43 -3.76 -13.86
CA SER A 208 -8.63 -2.85 -15.01
C SER A 208 -9.72 -1.82 -14.74
N LYS A 209 -9.71 -0.72 -15.50
CA LYS A 209 -10.75 0.33 -15.39
C LYS A 209 -12.16 -0.24 -15.53
N LYS A 210 -12.39 -1.17 -16.47
CA LYS A 210 -13.71 -1.81 -16.61
C LYS A 210 -14.06 -2.70 -15.42
N LEU A 211 -13.12 -3.51 -14.92
CA LEU A 211 -13.33 -4.34 -13.73
C LEU A 211 -13.74 -3.46 -12.54
N PHE A 212 -13.07 -2.32 -12.36
CA PHE A 212 -13.34 -1.36 -11.29
C PHE A 212 -14.82 -0.94 -11.26
N TYR A 213 -15.37 -0.48 -12.39
CA TYR A 213 -16.78 -0.07 -12.47
C TYR A 213 -17.75 -1.25 -12.36
N ASP A 214 -17.45 -2.39 -12.99
CA ASP A 214 -18.29 -3.59 -12.89
C ASP A 214 -18.40 -4.09 -11.43
N VAL A 215 -17.36 -3.89 -10.62
CA VAL A 215 -17.37 -4.20 -9.17
C VAL A 215 -18.20 -3.19 -8.40
N LEU A 216 -18.09 -1.89 -8.69
CA LEU A 216 -18.91 -0.86 -8.03
C LEU A 216 -20.41 -1.02 -8.31
N GLU A 217 -20.80 -1.62 -9.44
CA GLU A 217 -22.20 -1.97 -9.73
C GLU A 217 -22.74 -3.13 -8.87
N VAL A 218 -21.85 -3.94 -8.29
CA VAL A 218 -22.21 -5.20 -7.61
C VAL A 218 -21.96 -5.11 -6.11
N SER A 219 -20.90 -4.42 -5.69
CA SER A 219 -20.50 -4.32 -4.30
C SER A 219 -21.52 -3.53 -3.49
N THR A 220 -21.92 -4.08 -2.35
CA THR A 220 -22.77 -3.39 -1.36
C THR A 220 -21.96 -2.77 -0.23
N LYS A 221 -20.64 -2.96 -0.23
CA LYS A 221 -19.70 -2.46 0.77
C LYS A 221 -18.64 -1.53 0.13
N PRO A 222 -17.97 -0.70 0.93
CA PRO A 222 -16.83 0.10 0.48
C PRO A 222 -15.71 -0.79 -0.09
N ILE A 223 -15.17 -0.40 -1.24
CA ILE A 223 -14.00 -1.05 -1.85
C ILE A 223 -12.69 -0.56 -1.21
N LEU A 224 -11.66 -1.38 -1.36
CA LEU A 224 -10.27 -1.04 -1.12
C LEU A 224 -9.55 -0.89 -2.47
N VAL A 225 -8.61 0.03 -2.56
CA VAL A 225 -7.52 -0.01 -3.53
C VAL A 225 -6.24 0.02 -2.71
N SER A 226 -5.68 -1.14 -2.39
CA SER A 226 -4.72 -1.29 -1.30
C SER A 226 -3.40 -0.58 -1.52
N HIS A 227 -2.96 -0.41 -2.77
CA HIS A 227 -1.66 0.17 -3.13
C HIS A 227 -1.70 0.71 -4.59
N SER A 228 -2.16 1.94 -4.76
CA SER A 228 -2.17 2.66 -6.05
C SER A 228 -2.03 4.17 -5.85
N ASN A 229 -1.65 4.88 -6.91
CA ASN A 229 -1.48 6.34 -6.88
C ASN A 229 -2.41 7.05 -7.89
N ALA A 230 -2.12 8.32 -8.19
CA ALA A 230 -2.94 9.18 -9.05
C ALA A 230 -2.38 9.27 -10.48
N ALA A 231 -3.16 8.86 -11.49
CA ALA A 231 -2.70 8.81 -12.87
C ALA A 231 -2.45 10.19 -13.49
N ALA A 232 -3.04 11.24 -12.91
CA ALA A 232 -2.82 12.62 -13.33
C ALA A 232 -1.40 13.13 -13.06
N LEU A 233 -0.73 12.60 -12.04
CA LEU A 233 0.67 12.96 -11.71
C LEU A 233 1.66 12.01 -12.38
N THR A 234 1.35 10.70 -12.37
CA THR A 234 2.18 9.67 -13.01
C THR A 234 1.28 8.76 -13.84
N PRO A 235 1.19 8.99 -15.16
CA PRO A 235 0.33 8.22 -16.06
C PRO A 235 0.79 6.75 -16.15
N HIS A 236 0.12 5.88 -15.40
CA HIS A 236 0.39 4.45 -15.37
C HIS A 236 -0.93 3.69 -15.16
N SER A 237 -1.08 2.51 -15.77
CA SER A 237 -2.29 1.66 -15.64
C SER A 237 -2.54 1.17 -14.21
N ARG A 238 -1.51 1.24 -13.36
CA ARG A 238 -1.63 0.93 -11.92
C ARG A 238 -2.17 2.08 -11.09
N ASN A 239 -2.23 3.29 -11.63
CA ASN A 239 -2.74 4.47 -10.95
C ASN A 239 -4.18 4.78 -11.35
N LEU A 240 -4.96 5.35 -10.43
CA LEU A 240 -6.36 5.68 -10.66
C LEU A 240 -6.50 7.01 -11.39
N ASP A 241 -7.36 7.05 -12.40
CA ASP A 241 -7.78 8.31 -13.02
C ASP A 241 -8.83 9.06 -12.19
N ASP A 242 -9.05 10.34 -12.49
CA ASP A 242 -9.99 11.19 -11.76
C ASP A 242 -11.44 10.65 -11.74
N GLN A 243 -11.85 9.89 -12.76
CA GLN A 243 -13.19 9.28 -12.78
C GLN A 243 -13.28 8.12 -11.80
N GLN A 244 -12.24 7.27 -11.74
CA GLN A 244 -12.14 6.20 -10.74
C GLN A 244 -12.07 6.77 -9.33
N LEU A 245 -11.32 7.85 -9.12
CA LEU A 245 -11.25 8.55 -7.82
C LEU A 245 -12.62 9.10 -7.40
N ALA A 246 -13.34 9.77 -8.30
CA ALA A 246 -14.69 10.25 -8.02
C ALA A 246 -15.68 9.12 -7.68
N ALA A 247 -15.56 7.98 -8.37
CA ALA A 247 -16.39 6.80 -8.11
C ALA A 247 -16.02 6.10 -6.79
N LEU A 248 -14.72 6.01 -6.45
CA LEU A 248 -14.22 5.50 -5.17
C LEU A 248 -14.79 6.31 -4.01
N LYS A 249 -14.72 7.64 -4.10
CA LYS A 249 -15.32 8.56 -3.12
C LYS A 249 -16.80 8.30 -2.93
N LYS A 250 -17.57 8.21 -4.04
CA LYS A 250 -19.01 7.96 -3.99
C LYS A 250 -19.36 6.62 -3.33
N ASN A 251 -18.51 5.60 -3.52
CA ASN A 251 -18.69 4.29 -2.90
C ASN A 251 -18.34 4.27 -1.39
N GLY A 252 -17.56 5.23 -0.90
CA GLY A 252 -17.06 5.22 0.48
C GLY A 252 -15.69 4.55 0.64
N GLY A 253 -15.08 4.09 -0.46
CA GLY A 253 -13.83 3.34 -0.47
C GLY A 253 -12.60 4.14 -0.09
N VAL A 254 -11.45 3.47 -0.03
CA VAL A 254 -10.15 4.08 0.31
C VAL A 254 -9.09 3.65 -0.70
N VAL A 255 -8.17 4.57 -1.02
CA VAL A 255 -6.94 4.27 -1.76
C VAL A 255 -5.74 4.33 -0.84
N GLY A 256 -5.00 3.23 -0.74
CA GLY A 256 -3.69 3.15 -0.11
C GLY A 256 -2.62 3.66 -1.06
N VAL A 257 -1.88 4.69 -0.66
CA VAL A 257 -0.83 5.29 -1.48
C VAL A 257 0.38 4.35 -1.54
N ASN A 258 0.80 4.01 -2.75
CA ASN A 258 1.86 3.07 -3.08
C ASN A 258 3.22 3.77 -3.17
N PHE A 259 4.27 3.15 -2.61
CA PHE A 259 5.59 3.76 -2.49
C PHE A 259 6.51 3.49 -3.68
N TYR A 260 6.09 2.69 -4.65
CA TYR A 260 6.91 2.39 -5.82
C TYR A 260 7.28 3.65 -6.61
N ALA A 261 8.58 3.90 -6.77
CA ALA A 261 9.09 5.05 -7.52
C ALA A 261 8.51 5.14 -8.95
N GLY A 262 8.32 4.01 -9.64
CA GLY A 262 7.74 3.97 -10.98
C GLY A 262 6.25 4.37 -11.03
N PHE A 263 5.54 4.34 -9.91
CA PHE A 263 4.15 4.80 -9.81
C PHE A 263 4.03 6.22 -9.22
N LEU A 264 5.13 6.78 -8.74
CA LEU A 264 5.21 8.12 -8.13
C LEU A 264 5.87 9.17 -9.02
N ASP A 265 6.81 8.76 -9.87
CA ASP A 265 7.62 9.67 -10.67
C ASP A 265 7.83 9.13 -12.08
N SER A 266 7.28 9.83 -13.07
CA SER A 266 7.39 9.48 -14.50
C SER A 266 8.84 9.47 -14.99
N ASP A 267 9.75 10.16 -14.29
CA ASP A 267 11.17 10.22 -14.64
C ASP A 267 12.01 9.10 -13.98
N TYR A 268 11.45 8.26 -13.11
CA TYR A 268 12.21 7.23 -12.40
C TYR A 268 12.92 6.24 -13.34
N GLU A 269 12.19 5.66 -14.30
CA GLU A 269 12.77 4.63 -15.18
C GLU A 269 13.87 5.19 -16.08
N SER A 270 13.74 6.43 -16.56
CA SER A 270 14.78 7.09 -17.36
C SER A 270 16.02 7.38 -16.52
N ARG A 271 15.86 7.92 -15.30
CA ARG A 271 16.97 8.14 -14.35
C ARG A 271 17.70 6.85 -14.00
N LEU A 272 16.96 5.77 -13.70
CA LEU A 272 17.53 4.47 -13.42
C LEU A 272 18.34 3.93 -14.59
N LYS A 273 17.78 4.01 -15.81
CA LYS A 273 18.43 3.56 -17.03
C LYS A 273 19.75 4.30 -17.27
N GLU A 274 19.75 5.62 -17.12
CA GLU A 274 20.94 6.45 -17.28
C GLU A 274 22.01 6.13 -16.24
N ALA A 275 21.64 5.99 -14.97
CA ALA A 275 22.55 5.62 -13.90
C ALA A 275 23.16 4.23 -14.11
N TYR A 276 22.35 3.25 -14.52
CA TYR A 276 22.83 1.90 -14.83
C TYR A 276 23.85 1.93 -15.97
N ILE A 277 23.56 2.62 -17.07
CA ILE A 277 24.49 2.76 -18.20
C ILE A 277 25.80 3.42 -17.75
N LYS A 278 25.70 4.46 -16.91
CA LYS A 278 26.85 5.20 -16.41
C LYS A 278 27.75 4.37 -15.48
N TYR A 279 27.16 3.62 -14.55
CA TYR A 279 27.93 2.99 -13.46
C TYR A 279 28.14 1.48 -13.62
N VAL A 280 27.32 0.80 -14.41
CA VAL A 280 27.33 -0.67 -14.54
C VAL A 280 27.68 -1.10 -15.95
N GLY A 281 26.97 -0.59 -16.96
CA GLY A 281 27.22 -0.93 -18.37
C GLY A 281 25.98 -0.95 -19.25
N PRO A 282 26.09 -1.44 -20.51
CA PRO A 282 24.99 -1.40 -21.47
C PRO A 282 23.80 -2.28 -21.03
N ILE A 283 22.59 -1.83 -21.37
CA ILE A 283 21.34 -2.51 -21.02
C ILE A 283 20.89 -3.43 -22.17
N ASN A 284 20.52 -4.67 -21.83
CA ASN A 284 19.79 -5.55 -22.73
C ASN A 284 18.30 -5.17 -22.72
N LYS A 285 17.63 -5.21 -23.88
CA LYS A 285 16.20 -4.89 -24.05
C LYS A 285 15.26 -5.69 -23.14
N GLU A 286 15.66 -6.86 -22.69
CA GLU A 286 14.86 -7.72 -21.81
C GLU A 286 15.10 -7.49 -20.30
N MET A 287 16.03 -6.60 -19.96
CA MET A 287 16.41 -6.37 -18.56
C MET A 287 15.33 -5.55 -17.84
N SER A 288 14.78 -6.11 -16.75
CA SER A 288 13.81 -5.42 -15.91
C SER A 288 14.42 -4.24 -15.15
N THR A 289 13.58 -3.30 -14.71
CA THR A 289 13.96 -2.21 -13.78
C THR A 289 14.60 -2.78 -12.51
N TRP A 290 14.00 -3.83 -11.94
CA TRP A 290 14.56 -4.54 -10.79
C TRP A 290 16.00 -5.02 -11.03
N ALA A 291 16.26 -5.67 -12.18
CA ALA A 291 17.59 -6.18 -12.51
C ALA A 291 18.62 -5.06 -12.71
N GLN A 292 18.19 -3.88 -13.14
CA GLN A 292 19.02 -2.69 -13.20
C GLN A 292 19.30 -2.15 -11.79
N TYR A 293 18.25 -1.95 -11.00
CA TYR A 293 18.30 -1.30 -9.69
C TYR A 293 19.21 -2.04 -8.69
N VAL A 294 19.12 -3.37 -8.60
CA VAL A 294 19.91 -4.17 -7.65
C VAL A 294 21.41 -4.20 -7.95
N LYS A 295 21.85 -3.69 -9.11
CA LYS A 295 23.27 -3.57 -9.47
C LYS A 295 23.89 -2.24 -9.03
N LEU A 296 23.08 -1.26 -8.67
CA LEU A 296 23.54 0.02 -8.15
C LEU A 296 23.94 -0.10 -6.67
N THR A 297 24.87 0.75 -6.24
CA THR A 297 25.18 0.92 -4.81
C THR A 297 24.03 1.63 -4.09
N LYS A 298 23.96 1.54 -2.76
CA LYS A 298 22.91 2.23 -1.96
C LYS A 298 22.83 3.73 -2.24
N GLN A 299 23.98 4.39 -2.38
CA GLN A 299 24.03 5.82 -2.71
C GLN A 299 23.42 6.11 -4.09
N GLN A 300 23.75 5.30 -5.10
CA GLN A 300 23.20 5.44 -6.44
C GLN A 300 21.70 5.10 -6.48
N GLN A 301 21.25 4.11 -5.70
CA GLN A 301 19.84 3.77 -5.53
C GLN A 301 19.05 4.96 -4.95
N TYR A 302 19.59 5.59 -3.90
CA TYR A 302 19.01 6.80 -3.32
C TYR A 302 18.92 7.94 -4.35
N GLU A 303 19.95 8.14 -5.17
CA GLU A 303 19.98 9.20 -6.19
C GLU A 303 18.95 9.00 -7.32
N VAL A 304 18.61 7.76 -7.68
CA VAL A 304 17.71 7.50 -8.81
C VAL A 304 16.24 7.37 -8.42
N THR A 305 15.95 6.94 -7.19
CA THR A 305 14.58 6.71 -6.72
C THR A 305 13.76 8.01 -6.65
N ALA A 306 12.45 7.90 -6.40
CA ALA A 306 11.58 9.06 -6.28
C ALA A 306 11.89 9.85 -5.00
N PRO A 307 11.99 11.19 -5.05
CA PRO A 307 12.05 11.99 -3.83
C PRO A 307 10.78 11.82 -2.99
N LEU A 308 10.90 11.90 -1.66
CA LEU A 308 9.74 11.83 -0.74
C LEU A 308 8.64 12.83 -1.12
N SER A 309 9.00 14.00 -1.64
CA SER A 309 8.03 15.02 -2.06
C SER A 309 7.03 14.51 -3.11
N LYS A 310 7.43 13.58 -4.00
CA LYS A 310 6.53 12.98 -5.00
C LYS A 310 5.44 12.14 -4.35
N LEU A 311 5.78 11.40 -3.29
CA LEU A 311 4.79 10.69 -2.48
C LEU A 311 3.80 11.67 -1.84
N ILE A 312 4.29 12.77 -1.27
CA ILE A 312 3.42 13.78 -0.66
C ILE A 312 2.55 14.49 -1.71
N ASP A 313 3.05 14.74 -2.93
CA ASP A 313 2.26 15.29 -4.04
C ASP A 313 1.10 14.36 -4.41
N HIS A 314 1.33 13.04 -4.42
CA HIS A 314 0.28 12.06 -4.63
C HIS A 314 -0.74 12.05 -3.49
N ILE A 315 -0.31 12.11 -2.22
CA ILE A 315 -1.22 12.22 -1.07
C ILE A 315 -2.09 13.48 -1.19
N ASP A 316 -1.50 14.65 -1.47
CA ASP A 316 -2.23 15.91 -1.63
C ASP A 316 -3.26 15.84 -2.74
N TYR A 317 -2.86 15.34 -3.91
CA TYR A 317 -3.77 15.20 -5.04
C TYR A 317 -4.93 14.27 -4.70
N LEU A 318 -4.67 13.13 -4.07
CA LEU A 318 -5.71 12.20 -3.66
C LEU A 318 -6.64 12.84 -2.62
N VAL A 319 -6.10 13.50 -1.59
CA VAL A 319 -6.91 14.21 -0.58
C VAL A 319 -7.77 15.30 -1.23
N GLU A 320 -7.26 16.05 -2.21
CA GLU A 320 -8.04 17.04 -2.97
C GLU A 320 -9.22 16.39 -3.72
N LYS A 321 -8.98 15.27 -4.41
CA LYS A 321 -10.00 14.61 -5.24
C LYS A 321 -11.03 13.83 -4.43
N VAL A 322 -10.55 12.98 -3.52
CA VAL A 322 -11.41 12.03 -2.80
C VAL A 322 -11.80 12.56 -1.42
N GLY A 323 -11.00 13.41 -0.81
CA GLY A 323 -11.19 13.89 0.56
C GLY A 323 -10.35 13.10 1.58
N ILE A 324 -10.12 13.69 2.75
CA ILE A 324 -9.20 13.13 3.76
C ILE A 324 -9.62 11.76 4.29
N ASP A 325 -10.89 11.37 4.21
CA ASP A 325 -11.42 10.10 4.74
C ASP A 325 -11.25 8.90 3.78
N HIS A 326 -10.59 9.13 2.63
CA HIS A 326 -10.50 8.18 1.52
C HIS A 326 -9.05 7.85 1.11
N VAL A 327 -8.06 8.33 1.88
CA VAL A 327 -6.63 8.10 1.60
C VAL A 327 -6.03 7.32 2.77
N ALA A 328 -5.30 6.26 2.47
CA ALA A 328 -4.56 5.45 3.44
C ALA A 328 -3.13 5.19 2.95
N ILE A 329 -2.36 4.39 3.68
CA ILE A 329 -1.05 3.90 3.27
C ILE A 329 -1.14 2.44 2.83
N GLY A 330 -0.47 2.10 1.72
CA GLY A 330 -0.20 0.74 1.32
C GLY A 330 1.11 0.71 0.59
N SER A 331 2.18 0.51 1.35
CA SER A 331 3.54 0.81 0.96
C SER A 331 3.99 0.00 -0.26
N ASP A 332 3.52 -1.24 -0.40
CA ASP A 332 4.08 -2.20 -1.37
C ASP A 332 5.54 -2.56 -1.01
N PHE A 333 5.91 -2.37 0.27
CA PHE A 333 7.22 -2.75 0.76
C PHE A 333 7.46 -4.25 0.56
N ASP A 334 8.69 -4.53 0.16
CA ASP A 334 9.18 -5.85 -0.28
C ASP A 334 8.58 -6.34 -1.62
N GLY A 335 7.55 -5.68 -2.16
CA GLY A 335 6.97 -5.91 -3.49
C GLY A 335 7.62 -5.07 -4.60
N ILE A 336 8.31 -4.00 -4.22
CA ILE A 336 8.91 -2.99 -5.12
C ILE A 336 10.45 -3.00 -5.06
N GLU A 337 11.13 -2.62 -6.14
CA GLU A 337 12.60 -2.47 -6.09
C GLU A 337 13.04 -1.14 -5.46
N ALA A 338 12.25 -0.09 -5.63
CA ALA A 338 12.64 1.28 -5.30
C ALA A 338 11.51 2.00 -4.56
N SER A 339 11.71 2.20 -3.26
CA SER A 339 10.88 3.06 -2.42
C SER A 339 11.39 4.52 -2.44
N PRO A 340 10.61 5.50 -1.95
CA PRO A 340 10.99 6.89 -1.98
C PRO A 340 12.20 7.16 -1.09
N GLN A 341 12.95 8.20 -1.42
CA GLN A 341 14.03 8.71 -0.55
C GLN A 341 13.50 8.95 0.86
N ASP A 342 14.29 8.59 1.87
CA ASP A 342 13.94 8.70 3.29
C ASP A 342 12.77 7.81 3.73
N LEU A 343 12.35 6.86 2.88
CA LEU A 343 11.39 5.78 3.16
C LEU A 343 11.95 4.45 2.64
N GLU A 344 13.23 4.17 2.92
CA GLU A 344 13.91 2.97 2.43
C GLU A 344 13.33 1.68 3.00
N ASP A 345 12.74 1.72 4.20
CA ASP A 345 12.15 0.56 4.85
C ASP A 345 11.11 0.96 5.91
N VAL A 346 10.42 -0.02 6.50
CA VAL A 346 9.32 0.24 7.44
C VAL A 346 9.76 1.00 8.70
N SER A 347 11.05 1.08 9.03
CA SER A 347 11.51 1.89 10.19
C SER A 347 11.41 3.40 9.94
N GLN A 348 11.18 3.81 8.69
CA GLN A 348 11.23 5.21 8.28
C GLN A 348 9.84 5.90 8.24
N PHE A 349 8.75 5.24 8.64
CA PHE A 349 7.42 5.87 8.75
C PHE A 349 7.36 7.19 9.56
N PRO A 350 8.20 7.44 10.59
CA PRO A 350 8.29 8.76 11.21
C PRO A 350 8.63 9.89 10.22
N ASN A 351 9.42 9.62 9.17
CA ASN A 351 9.74 10.61 8.13
C ASN A 351 8.51 11.00 7.31
N LEU A 352 7.58 10.07 7.07
CA LEU A 352 6.31 10.39 6.41
C LEU A 352 5.45 11.32 7.29
N THR A 353 5.40 11.06 8.60
CA THR A 353 4.71 11.94 9.55
C THR A 353 5.31 13.35 9.54
N LYS A 354 6.64 13.43 9.58
CA LYS A 354 7.38 14.70 9.45
C LYS A 354 7.05 15.44 8.16
N ALA A 355 7.00 14.74 7.03
CA ALA A 355 6.72 15.34 5.73
C ALA A 355 5.27 15.83 5.63
N LEU A 356 4.30 15.10 6.17
CA LEU A 356 2.89 15.53 6.22
C LEU A 356 2.69 16.75 7.13
N LEU A 357 3.34 16.78 8.30
CA LEU A 357 3.35 17.97 9.16
C LEU A 357 3.95 19.19 8.45
N ALA A 358 5.06 19.00 7.75
CA ALA A 358 5.70 20.06 6.98
C ALA A 358 4.83 20.56 5.81
N ARG A 359 3.97 19.69 5.25
CA ARG A 359 2.97 20.05 4.23
C ARG A 359 1.75 20.79 4.82
N GLY A 360 1.57 20.76 6.14
CA GLY A 360 0.52 21.49 6.85
C GLY A 360 -0.70 20.64 7.24
N TYR A 361 -0.61 19.30 7.17
CA TYR A 361 -1.65 18.44 7.71
C TYR A 361 -1.69 18.53 9.25
N SER A 362 -2.91 18.53 9.80
CA SER A 362 -3.11 18.39 11.25
C SER A 362 -2.82 16.96 11.72
N GLU A 363 -2.55 16.79 13.01
CA GLU A 363 -2.38 15.47 13.64
C GLU A 363 -3.57 14.54 13.37
N ASP A 364 -4.81 15.03 13.42
CA ASP A 364 -6.01 14.25 13.10
C ASP A 364 -6.05 13.79 11.63
N ALA A 365 -5.64 14.65 10.70
CA ALA A 365 -5.59 14.31 9.29
C ALA A 365 -4.49 13.28 9.00
N ILE A 366 -3.35 13.40 9.67
CA ILE A 366 -2.26 12.43 9.61
C ILE A 366 -2.72 11.09 10.18
N ALA A 367 -3.40 11.06 11.34
CA ALA A 367 -3.93 9.82 11.90
C ALA A 367 -4.89 9.11 10.93
N LYS A 368 -5.72 9.86 10.19
CA LYS A 368 -6.59 9.32 9.15
C LYS A 368 -5.81 8.66 8.01
N ILE A 369 -4.84 9.38 7.43
CA ILE A 369 -3.99 8.88 6.35
C ILE A 369 -3.17 7.67 6.81
N MET A 370 -2.56 7.76 7.99
CA MET A 370 -1.62 6.76 8.50
C MET A 370 -2.33 5.48 8.96
N GLY A 371 -3.63 5.50 9.28
CA GLY A 371 -4.29 4.26 9.67
C GLY A 371 -5.80 4.29 9.85
N LEU A 372 -6.38 5.37 10.37
CA LEU A 372 -7.81 5.33 10.76
C LEU A 372 -8.75 5.12 9.58
N ASN A 373 -8.39 5.57 8.37
CA ASN A 373 -9.21 5.34 7.18
C ASN A 373 -9.23 3.87 6.75
N PHE A 374 -8.10 3.16 6.85
CA PHE A 374 -8.05 1.73 6.59
C PHE A 374 -8.92 0.97 7.60
N LEU A 375 -8.79 1.31 8.89
CA LEU A 375 -9.57 0.65 9.94
C LEU A 375 -11.07 0.92 9.83
N ARG A 376 -11.45 2.13 9.39
CA ARG A 376 -12.84 2.47 9.07
C ARG A 376 -13.41 1.52 8.01
N ILE A 377 -12.75 1.36 6.87
CA ILE A 377 -13.30 0.50 5.80
C ILE A 377 -13.27 -0.97 6.16
N LEU A 378 -12.30 -1.42 6.96
CA LEU A 378 -12.29 -2.77 7.52
C LEU A 378 -13.54 -2.97 8.39
N LYS A 379 -13.85 -2.02 9.29
CA LYS A 379 -15.05 -2.04 10.14
C LYS A 379 -16.36 -2.01 9.35
N GLU A 380 -16.42 -1.20 8.29
CA GLU A 380 -17.62 -1.08 7.45
C GLU A 380 -17.86 -2.33 6.61
N ASN A 381 -16.83 -3.13 6.34
CA ASN A 381 -16.94 -4.39 5.62
C ASN A 381 -17.35 -5.55 6.53
N GLU A 382 -16.86 -5.62 7.77
CA GLU A 382 -17.38 -6.52 8.83
C GLU A 382 -18.92 -6.50 8.93
#